data_AF-A0A166MTY2-F1
#
_entry.id   AF-A0A166MTY2-F1
#
_cell.length_a   1.000
_cell.length_b   1.000
_cell.length_c   1.000
_cell.angle_alpha   90.00
_cell.angle_beta   90.00
_cell.angle_gamma   90.00
#
_symmetry.space_group_name_H-M   'P 1'
#
loop_
_entity.id
_entity.type
_entity.pdbx_description
1 polymer ?
#
loop_
_entity_poly.entity_id
_entity_poly.type
_entity_poly.pdbx_seq_one_letter_code
_entity_poly.pdbx_strand_id
1 'polypeptide(L)' 'MMKVRDYFERVKENLLDMKIGSKSFVIMIVSMVLLSMIFTPFIGIPAGAVIGSYAYERY' A
#
# COMPACT_ATOMS: atom_id res chain seq x y z
N MET A 1 -11.71 23.49 -7.23
CA MET A 1 -10.86 22.55 -6.47
C MET A 1 -11.37 21.14 -6.73
N MET A 2 -10.53 20.24 -7.24
CA MET A 2 -10.90 18.81 -7.27
C MET A 2 -11.05 18.33 -5.83
N LYS A 3 -12.17 17.68 -5.51
CA LYS A 3 -12.33 17.05 -4.21
C LYS A 3 -11.42 15.83 -4.18
N VAL A 4 -10.82 15.56 -3.02
CA VAL A 4 -9.95 14.39 -2.79
C VAL A 4 -10.64 13.09 -3.21
N ARG A 5 -11.95 12.99 -2.97
CA ARG A 5 -12.79 11.88 -3.42
C ARG A 5 -12.71 11.65 -4.94
N ASP A 6 -12.84 12.72 -5.72
CA ASP A 6 -12.84 12.65 -7.19
C ASP A 6 -11.45 12.30 -7.75
N TYR A 7 -10.38 12.51 -6.96
CA TYR A 7 -9.04 12.04 -7.31
C TYR A 7 -8.94 10.52 -7.11
N PHE A 8 -9.40 10.00 -5.98
CA PHE A 8 -9.41 8.57 -5.70
C PHE A 8 -10.30 7.79 -6.68
N GLU A 9 -11.46 8.32 -7.07
CA GLU A 9 -12.32 7.70 -8.08
C GLU A 9 -11.61 7.57 -9.44
N ARG A 10 -10.96 8.64 -9.92
CA ARG A 10 -10.18 8.59 -11.17
C ARG A 10 -9.00 7.63 -11.10
N VAL A 11 -8.27 7.60 -9.98
CA VAL A 11 -7.17 6.65 -9.80
C VAL A 11 -7.71 5.22 -9.85
N LYS A 12 -8.84 4.95 -9.18
CA LYS A 12 -9.48 3.64 -9.21
C LYS A 12 -9.90 3.23 -10.64
N GLU A 13 -10.57 4.10 -11.39
CA GLU A 13 -10.97 3.84 -12.78
C GLU A 13 -9.75 3.56 -13.67
N ASN A 14 -8.72 4.40 -13.57
CA ASN A 14 -7.47 4.20 -14.32
C ASN A 14 -6.78 2.87 -14.01
N LEU A 15 -6.86 2.40 -12.77
CA LEU A 15 -6.31 1.11 -12.36
C LEU A 15 -7.12 -0.07 -12.91
N LEU A 16 -8.45 0.05 -12.92
CA LEU A 16 -9.36 -0.98 -13.42
C LEU A 16 -9.28 -1.13 -14.94
N ASP A 17 -9.12 -0.02 -15.66
CA ASP A 17 -9.01 -0.02 -17.13
C ASP A 17 -7.58 -0.29 -17.63
N MET A 18 -6.62 -0.46 -16.71
CA MET A 18 -5.23 -0.67 -17.10
C MET A 18 -4.99 -2.08 -17.66
N LYS A 19 -4.48 -2.15 -18.89
CA LYS A 19 -4.12 -3.42 -19.53
C LYS A 19 -2.97 -4.11 -18.78
N ILE A 20 -3.23 -5.33 -18.31
CA ILE A 20 -2.25 -6.21 -17.67
C ILE A 20 -1.08 -6.47 -18.64
N GLY A 21 0.15 -6.32 -18.16
CA GLY A 21 1.37 -6.48 -18.96
C GLY A 21 1.79 -5.24 -19.77
N SER A 22 1.05 -4.14 -19.69
CA SER A 22 1.51 -2.85 -20.23
C SER A 22 2.70 -2.30 -19.42
N LYS A 23 3.47 -1.39 -20.04
CA LYS A 23 4.56 -0.69 -19.33
C LYS A 23 4.07 0.00 -18.05
N SER A 24 2.91 0.65 -18.10
CA SER A 24 2.29 1.30 -16.93
C SER A 24 1.94 0.31 -15.82
N PHE A 25 1.44 -0.89 -16.17
CA PHE A 25 1.17 -1.94 -15.20
C PHE A 25 2.43 -2.40 -14.47
N VAL A 26 3.51 -2.64 -15.22
CA VAL A 26 4.79 -3.03 -14.62
C VAL A 26 5.34 -1.93 -13.71
N ILE A 27 5.29 -0.67 -14.15
CA ILE A 27 5.74 0.47 -13.34
C ILE A 27 4.90 0.58 -12.06
N MET A 28 3.57 0.37 -12.13
CA MET A 28 2.70 0.36 -10.96
C MET A 28 3.12 -0.71 -9.96
N ILE A 29 3.31 -1.96 -10.40
CA ILE A 29 3.71 -3.05 -9.51
C ILE A 29 5.06 -2.75 -8.85
N VAL A 30 6.05 -2.31 -9.62
CA VAL A 30 7.37 -1.94 -9.07
C VAL A 30 7.25 -0.80 -8.06
N SER A 31 6.46 0.24 -8.40
CA SER A 31 6.22 1.38 -7.50
C SER A 31 5.53 0.93 -6.22
N MET A 32 4.54 0.04 -6.31
CA MET A 32 3.82 -0.49 -5.15
C MET A 32 4.74 -1.29 -4.23
N VAL A 33 5.66 -2.09 -4.79
CA VAL A 33 6.67 -2.84 -4.01
C VAL A 33 7.66 -1.89 -3.33
N LEU A 34 8.16 -0.88 -4.04
CA LEU A 34 9.08 0.10 -3.46
C LEU A 34 8.41 0.91 -2.33
N LEU A 35 7.18 1.38 -2.55
CA LEU A 35 6.41 2.05 -1.52
C LEU A 35 6.16 1.13 -0.33
N SER A 36 5.74 -0.12 -0.54
CA SER A 36 5.49 -1.04 0.57
C SER A 36 6.76 -1.27 1.40
N MET A 37 7.92 -1.42 0.78
CA MET A 37 9.21 -1.58 1.49
C MET A 37 9.55 -0.37 2.37
N ILE A 38 9.26 0.85 1.91
CA ILE A 38 9.51 2.06 2.68
C ILE A 38 8.54 2.19 3.86
N PHE A 39 7.25 1.86 3.66
CA PHE A 39 6.23 1.99 4.71
C PHE A 39 6.21 0.81 5.70
N THR A 40 6.67 -0.37 5.30
CA THR A 40 6.75 -1.58 6.15
C THR A 40 7.50 -1.35 7.47
N PRO A 41 8.68 -0.72 7.55
CA PRO A 41 9.33 -0.49 8.84
C PRO A 41 8.51 0.42 9.77
N PHE A 42 7.77 1.40 9.22
CA PHE A 42 6.96 2.31 10.02
C PHE A 42 5.69 1.68 10.58
N ILE A 43 5.13 0.66 9.91
CA ILE A 43 3.90 -0.01 10.33
C ILE A 43 4.20 -1.35 10.97
N GLY A 44 5.05 -2.15 10.33
CA GLY A 44 5.40 -3.52 10.72
C GLY A 44 6.22 -3.61 12.00
N ILE A 45 7.16 -2.69 12.26
CA ILE A 45 7.93 -2.71 13.52
C ILE A 45 7.03 -2.37 14.71
N PRO A 46 6.25 -1.28 14.70
CA PRO A 46 5.33 -0.98 15.80
C PRO A 46 4.24 -2.05 15.97
N ALA A 47 3.64 -2.53 14.88
CA ALA A 47 2.64 -3.59 14.95
C ALA A 47 3.23 -4.88 15.52
N GLY A 48 4.45 -5.26 15.10
CA GLY A 48 5.16 -6.41 15.63
C GLY A 48 5.51 -6.28 17.11
N ALA A 49 5.93 -5.09 17.56
CA ALA A 49 6.19 -4.82 18.97
C ALA A 49 4.93 -4.93 19.83
N VAL A 50 3.80 -4.36 19.37
CA VAL A 50 2.51 -4.45 20.07
C VAL A 50 2.02 -5.91 20.14
N ILE A 51 2.00 -6.62 19.01
CA ILE A 51 1.58 -8.02 18.98
C ILE A 51 2.50 -8.88 19.87
N GLY A 52 3.81 -8.63 19.80
CA GLY A 52 4.81 -9.30 20.62
C GLY A 52 4.60 -9.08 22.11
N SER A 53 4.30 -7.85 22.54
CA SER A 53 4.05 -7.55 23.96
C SER A 53 2.78 -8.24 24.47
N TYR A 54 1.69 -8.22 23.70
CA TYR A 54 0.45 -8.93 24.06
C TYR A 54 0.63 -10.46 24.10
N ALA A 55 1.45 -11.02 23.21
CA ALA A 55 1.74 -12.45 23.21
C ALA A 55 2.63 -12.85 24.40
N TYR A 56 3.60 -12.01 24.76
CA TYR A 56 4.50 -12.25 25.90
C TYR A 56 3.79 -12.10 27.24
N GLU A 57 2.91 -11.12 27.41
CA GLU A 57 2.13 -10.93 28.65
C GLU A 57 1.15 -12.08 28.94
N ARG A 58 0.83 -12.88 27.91
CA ARG A 58 -0.07 -14.03 28.02
C ARG A 58 0.65 -15.34 28.39
N TYR A 59 1.98 -15.33 28.45
CA TYR A 59 2.85 -16.44 28.90
C TYR A 59 3.43 -16.15 30.29
#